data_AF-A0A8J6MMK9-F1
#
_entry.id   AF-A0A8J6MMK9-F1
#
_cell.length_a   1.000
_cell.length_b   1.000
_cell.length_c   1.000
_cell.angle_alpha   90.00
_cell.angle_beta   90.00
_cell.angle_gamma   90.00
#
_symmetry.space_group_name_H-M   'P 1'
#
loop_
_entity.id
_entity.type
_entity.pdbx_description
1 polymer ?
#
loop_
_entity_poly.entity_id
_entity_poly.type
_entity_poly.pdbx_seq_one_letter_code
_entity_poly.pdbx_strand_id
1 'polypeptide(L)'
;MHWSAKLLTLATILATAGSAAPTSDLHCKVAIVGGGVGGLHTAFRLGVSQGSDVCLFEKDEQLGGRIHDVSLDEKDPNAPKFGTGARRVMETQTLLFDLAKELGITLETPSDGADLINARGNFSFTKDHLKELAYPTLPATPVPGKDHETWLYDTLRSGPERANAGHYPDFRSYSRAVIGSESYEFLRDVSRFRADFDAPIDARSYLDYLDEEWDTCCTPSYPIGGMSAFIRGMEAKARASGVQIFTAEAVNSINKAGTSYQLDTKLHNVSADKIVITVPPYGMNHIKGDVVERIRRQEQYKEIIGIKVVTIAQWWPENWWSELKNPGLDKNNQIWRVWTTESCINFIEIPLNKYAVDQKVTRSVYDDDPRCVEFWENTAKVSMAKVEEEIHRGLEHIFNNNGIAVPNHVDIPKPLKTHVQIWPDAWHWLRAGSTFTNKDIAEWALNPLPGEDVALVGEAYYINRSGWSDAAYKSSIRLLNTKYQMNLPTGVRVPLKN
;
A
#
# COMPACT_ATOMS: atom_id res chain seq x y z
N MET A 1 -10.02 -66.03 32.98
CA MET A 1 -9.48 -64.86 32.24
C MET A 1 -10.64 -63.97 31.87
N HIS A 2 -10.74 -62.82 32.53
CA HIS A 2 -11.90 -61.92 32.51
C HIS A 2 -11.95 -61.06 31.23
N TRP A 3 -13.16 -60.96 30.66
CA TRP A 3 -13.55 -59.88 29.76
C TRP A 3 -14.48 -58.96 30.55
N SER A 4 -14.09 -57.70 30.74
CA SER A 4 -14.90 -56.68 31.40
C SER A 4 -15.35 -55.64 30.38
N ALA A 5 -16.66 -55.44 30.30
CA ALA A 5 -17.32 -54.46 29.44
C ALA A 5 -16.99 -53.03 29.90
N LYS A 6 -16.68 -52.14 28.94
CA LYS A 6 -16.53 -50.70 29.18
C LYS A 6 -17.89 -50.03 29.09
N LEU A 7 -18.33 -49.39 30.18
CA LEU A 7 -19.44 -48.44 30.20
C LEU A 7 -19.08 -47.20 29.37
N LEU A 8 -20.03 -46.77 28.54
CA LEU A 8 -20.02 -45.46 27.85
C LEU A 8 -20.69 -44.44 28.78
N THR A 9 -19.96 -43.42 29.22
CA THR A 9 -20.52 -42.28 29.96
C THR A 9 -20.91 -41.20 28.94
N LEU A 10 -22.20 -40.95 28.76
CA LEU A 10 -22.69 -39.77 28.04
C LEU A 10 -22.44 -38.53 28.91
N ALA A 11 -21.60 -37.60 28.45
CA ALA A 11 -21.50 -36.26 29.01
C ALA A 11 -22.49 -35.34 28.28
N THR A 12 -23.50 -34.88 29.00
CA THR A 12 -24.47 -33.89 28.54
C THR A 12 -23.78 -32.54 28.44
N ILE A 13 -23.56 -32.02 27.23
CA ILE A 13 -23.12 -30.64 27.02
C ILE A 13 -24.34 -29.74 27.18
N LEU A 14 -24.42 -29.05 28.33
CA LEU A 14 -25.32 -27.93 28.53
C LEU A 14 -24.82 -26.75 27.68
N ALA A 15 -25.56 -26.45 26.61
CA ALA A 15 -25.39 -25.21 25.86
C ALA A 15 -25.82 -24.04 26.76
N THR A 16 -24.84 -23.35 27.35
CA THR A 16 -25.07 -22.04 27.94
C THR A 16 -25.31 -21.06 26.79
N ALA A 17 -26.56 -20.62 26.64
CA ALA A 17 -26.88 -19.44 25.86
C ALA A 17 -26.12 -18.26 26.50
N GLY A 18 -25.03 -17.84 25.86
CA GLY A 18 -24.32 -16.64 26.25
C GLY A 18 -25.26 -15.45 26.09
N SER A 19 -25.66 -14.84 27.21
CA SER A 19 -26.26 -13.51 27.22
C SER A 19 -25.29 -12.59 26.48
N ALA A 20 -25.69 -12.06 25.32
CA ALA A 20 -24.96 -10.95 24.72
C ALA A 20 -24.86 -9.85 25.79
N ALA A 21 -23.65 -9.34 26.02
CA ALA A 21 -23.48 -8.18 26.89
C ALA A 21 -24.35 -7.03 26.35
N PRO A 22 -25.04 -6.27 27.20
CA PRO A 22 -25.84 -5.14 26.74
C PRO A 22 -24.93 -4.14 26.01
N THR A 23 -25.30 -3.77 24.79
CA THR A 23 -24.66 -2.71 24.02
C THR A 23 -24.83 -1.39 24.76
N SER A 24 -23.76 -0.64 24.99
CA SER A 24 -23.83 0.69 25.60
C SER A 24 -24.12 1.77 24.57
N ASP A 25 -24.97 2.74 24.92
CA ASP A 25 -25.21 3.90 24.08
C ASP A 25 -23.99 4.84 24.13
N LEU A 26 -23.54 5.30 22.96
CA LEU A 26 -22.40 6.20 22.79
C LEU A 26 -22.79 7.34 21.85
N HIS A 27 -22.50 8.58 22.23
CA HIS A 27 -22.64 9.74 21.34
C HIS A 27 -21.27 10.25 20.92
N CYS A 28 -21.13 10.55 19.62
CA CYS A 28 -19.92 11.08 19.01
C CYS A 28 -20.29 12.28 18.15
N LYS A 29 -19.68 13.44 18.37
CA LYS A 29 -19.88 14.57 17.43
C LYS A 29 -19.34 14.23 16.05
N VAL A 30 -18.21 13.52 16.00
CA VAL A 30 -17.62 12.99 14.76
C VAL A 30 -17.29 11.52 14.97
N ALA A 31 -17.94 10.64 14.23
CA ALA A 31 -17.56 9.22 14.16
C ALA A 31 -16.69 8.97 12.92
N ILE A 32 -15.51 8.40 13.15
CA ILE A 32 -14.54 8.02 12.13
C ILE A 32 -14.54 6.50 12.01
N VAL A 33 -14.79 5.99 10.80
CA VAL A 33 -14.87 4.55 10.53
C VAL A 33 -13.61 4.11 9.80
N GLY A 34 -12.77 3.30 10.46
CA GLY A 34 -11.47 2.83 9.98
C GLY A 34 -10.30 3.50 10.72
N GLY A 35 -9.41 2.68 11.28
CA GLY A 35 -8.19 3.04 11.99
C GLY A 35 -6.92 3.05 11.13
N GLY A 36 -7.08 3.08 9.81
CA GLY A 36 -5.97 3.29 8.88
C GLY A 36 -5.41 4.71 8.95
N VAL A 37 -4.36 4.99 8.16
CA VAL A 37 -3.66 6.28 8.13
C VAL A 37 -4.61 7.48 8.01
N GLY A 38 -5.55 7.46 7.07
CA GLY A 38 -6.48 8.56 6.83
C GLY A 38 -7.42 8.83 8.02
N GLY A 39 -7.99 7.77 8.60
CA GLY A 39 -8.85 7.86 9.78
C GLY A 39 -8.10 8.33 11.01
N LEU A 40 -6.94 7.72 11.29
CA LEU A 40 -6.14 8.06 12.46
C LEU A 40 -5.55 9.48 12.37
N HIS A 41 -5.07 9.92 11.20
CA HIS A 41 -4.63 11.29 11.02
C HIS A 41 -5.79 12.29 11.20
N THR A 42 -6.98 11.97 10.70
CA THR A 42 -8.18 12.79 10.90
C THR A 42 -8.53 12.91 12.38
N ALA A 43 -8.54 11.79 13.10
CA ALA A 43 -8.82 11.75 14.53
C ALA A 43 -7.78 12.52 15.35
N PHE A 44 -6.50 12.29 15.05
CA PHE A 44 -5.36 12.97 15.66
C PHE A 44 -5.46 14.50 15.54
N ARG A 45 -5.78 15.02 14.35
CA ARG A 45 -5.93 16.47 14.14
C ARG A 45 -7.19 17.01 14.81
N LEU A 46 -8.36 16.38 14.62
CA LEU A 46 -9.60 16.84 15.25
C LEU A 46 -9.56 16.78 16.78
N GLY A 47 -8.84 15.81 17.34
CA GLY A 47 -8.68 15.66 18.79
C GLY A 47 -8.18 16.92 19.47
N VAL A 48 -7.32 17.71 18.80
CA VAL A 48 -6.79 18.97 19.36
C VAL A 48 -7.89 19.97 19.72
N SER A 49 -8.98 20.02 18.95
CA SER A 49 -10.09 20.98 19.17
C SER A 49 -11.37 20.34 19.71
N GLN A 50 -11.55 19.03 19.54
CA GLN A 50 -12.78 18.31 19.86
C GLN A 50 -12.61 17.21 20.91
N GLY A 51 -11.38 16.76 21.18
CA GLY A 51 -11.08 15.75 22.20
C GLY A 51 -12.03 14.56 22.21
N SER A 52 -12.74 14.36 23.33
CA SER A 52 -13.67 13.24 23.54
C SER A 52 -14.89 13.23 22.64
N ASP A 53 -15.19 14.32 21.92
CA ASP A 53 -16.26 14.38 20.95
C ASP A 53 -15.95 13.58 19.65
N VAL A 54 -14.70 13.14 19.49
CA VAL A 54 -14.24 12.34 18.36
C VAL A 54 -14.14 10.87 18.76
N CYS A 55 -14.82 10.01 18.01
CA CYS A 55 -14.74 8.56 18.14
C CYS A 55 -14.15 7.95 16.88
N LEU A 56 -13.16 7.07 17.02
CA LEU A 56 -12.62 6.25 15.93
C LEU A 56 -12.92 4.79 16.20
N PHE A 57 -13.44 4.09 15.19
CA PHE A 57 -13.75 2.66 15.24
C PHE A 57 -12.89 1.89 14.26
N GLU A 58 -12.18 0.87 14.74
CA GLU A 58 -11.35 -0.05 13.96
C GLU A 58 -11.79 -1.49 14.21
N LYS A 59 -11.99 -2.24 13.12
CA LYS A 59 -12.44 -3.64 13.19
C LYS A 59 -11.38 -4.57 13.76
N ASP A 60 -10.10 -4.27 13.55
CA ASP A 60 -8.97 -5.08 13.96
C ASP A 60 -8.47 -4.67 15.35
N GLU A 61 -7.70 -5.55 16.01
CA GLU A 61 -7.10 -5.26 17.32
C GLU A 61 -6.05 -4.14 17.27
N GLN A 62 -5.56 -3.81 16.06
CA GLN A 62 -4.49 -2.84 15.84
C GLN A 62 -4.90 -1.82 14.79
N LEU A 63 -4.44 -0.58 14.98
CA LEU A 63 -4.57 0.49 14.00
C LEU A 63 -3.52 0.35 12.90
N GLY A 64 -3.72 1.07 11.78
CA GLY A 64 -2.72 1.26 10.73
C GLY A 64 -3.18 0.84 9.34
N GLY A 65 -4.10 -0.11 9.24
CA GLY A 65 -4.61 -0.62 7.96
C GLY A 65 -3.48 -1.15 7.08
N ARG A 66 -3.27 -0.52 5.91
CA ARG A 66 -2.18 -0.88 4.97
C ARG A 66 -0.78 -0.43 5.41
N ILE A 67 -0.66 0.32 6.51
CA ILE A 67 0.60 0.42 7.24
C ILE A 67 0.60 -0.69 8.29
N HIS A 68 1.24 -1.81 7.94
CA HIS A 68 1.33 -2.99 8.77
C HIS A 68 2.78 -3.44 8.85
N ASP A 69 3.32 -3.43 10.06
CA ASP A 69 4.65 -3.95 10.35
C ASP A 69 4.57 -5.16 11.27
N VAL A 70 5.38 -6.18 10.99
CA VAL A 70 5.47 -7.41 11.75
C VAL A 70 6.89 -7.62 12.28
N SER A 71 7.07 -8.48 13.27
CA SER A 71 8.39 -8.81 13.84
C SER A 71 8.74 -10.28 13.63
N LEU A 72 10.03 -10.62 13.76
CA LEU A 72 10.47 -12.02 13.81
C LEU A 72 9.78 -12.75 14.98
N ASP A 73 9.91 -12.19 16.18
CA ASP A 73 9.19 -12.61 17.38
C ASP A 73 7.97 -11.70 17.60
N GLU A 74 6.76 -12.24 17.43
CA GLU A 74 5.52 -11.50 17.63
C GLU A 74 5.11 -11.39 19.10
N LYS A 75 5.70 -12.20 19.97
CA LYS A 75 5.39 -12.21 21.41
C LYS A 75 6.18 -11.15 22.17
N ASP A 76 7.32 -10.72 21.64
CA ASP A 76 8.09 -9.63 22.20
C ASP A 76 7.56 -8.27 21.67
N PRO A 77 6.95 -7.43 22.52
CA PRO A 77 6.46 -6.11 22.11
C PRO A 77 7.58 -5.17 21.66
N ASN A 78 8.83 -5.41 22.08
CA ASN A 78 10.00 -4.61 21.72
C ASN A 78 10.75 -5.16 20.50
N ALA A 79 10.29 -6.29 19.94
CA ALA A 79 10.95 -6.87 18.78
C ALA A 79 10.96 -5.87 17.61
N PRO A 80 12.10 -5.73 16.90
CA PRO A 80 12.17 -4.91 15.72
C PRO A 80 11.08 -5.24 14.71
N LYS A 81 10.48 -4.18 14.17
CA LYS A 81 9.37 -4.21 13.21
C LYS A 81 9.86 -4.03 11.79
N PHE A 82 9.24 -4.74 10.85
CA PHE A 82 9.47 -4.68 9.42
C PHE A 82 8.15 -4.57 8.65
N GLY A 83 8.08 -3.63 7.72
CA GLY A 83 6.84 -3.34 6.99
C GLY A 83 6.50 -4.37 5.92
N THR A 84 5.36 -5.03 6.06
CA THR A 84 4.74 -5.87 5.02
C THR A 84 3.80 -5.04 4.13
N GLY A 85 3.34 -3.89 4.61
CA GLY A 85 2.66 -2.87 3.82
C GLY A 85 3.59 -1.75 3.33
N ALA A 86 3.31 -0.50 3.68
CA ALA A 86 4.20 0.62 3.40
C ALA A 86 5.57 0.46 4.12
N ARG A 87 6.67 0.91 3.49
CA ARG A 87 8.02 0.81 4.08
C ARG A 87 8.82 2.10 4.14
N ARG A 88 8.52 3.08 3.29
CA ARG A 88 9.40 4.24 3.09
C ARG A 88 8.62 5.53 2.86
N VAL A 89 9.34 6.63 3.07
CA VAL A 89 8.96 7.99 2.74
C VAL A 89 9.93 8.51 1.68
N MET A 90 9.44 9.19 0.65
CA MET A 90 10.29 9.79 -0.38
C MET A 90 10.62 11.23 -0.03
N GLU A 91 11.82 11.71 -0.33
CA GLU A 91 12.36 13.03 0.04
C GLU A 91 11.40 14.21 -0.26
N THR A 92 10.62 14.12 -1.34
CA THR A 92 9.66 15.16 -1.74
C THR A 92 8.35 15.13 -0.95
N GLN A 93 8.07 14.09 -0.17
CA GLN A 93 6.89 13.94 0.68
C GLN A 93 7.06 14.72 1.99
N THR A 94 7.24 16.05 1.88
CA THR A 94 7.55 16.93 3.01
C THR A 94 6.55 16.83 4.16
N LEU A 95 5.27 16.57 3.84
CA LEU A 95 4.23 16.35 4.84
C LEU A 95 4.57 15.20 5.80
N LEU A 96 5.13 14.10 5.30
CA LEU A 96 5.53 12.96 6.13
C LEU A 96 6.80 13.26 6.92
N PHE A 97 7.74 14.04 6.39
CA PHE A 97 8.92 14.48 7.15
C PHE A 97 8.54 15.41 8.30
N ASP A 98 7.64 16.37 8.06
CA ASP A 98 7.12 17.26 9.09
C ASP A 98 6.35 16.47 10.16
N LEU A 99 5.54 15.50 9.74
CA LEU A 99 4.84 14.60 10.66
C LEU A 99 5.82 13.72 11.45
N ALA A 100 6.87 13.19 10.82
CA ALA A 100 7.89 12.40 11.51
C ALA A 100 8.55 13.24 12.62
N LYS A 101 8.94 14.48 12.30
CA LYS A 101 9.49 15.43 13.27
C LYS A 101 8.51 15.74 14.39
N GLU A 102 7.25 15.99 14.06
CA GLU A 102 6.18 16.25 15.03
C GLU A 102 5.98 15.06 15.99
N LEU A 103 6.10 13.83 15.50
CA LEU A 103 5.93 12.60 16.26
C LEU A 103 7.22 12.10 16.93
N GLY A 104 8.36 12.78 16.72
CA GLY A 104 9.66 12.36 17.26
C GLY A 104 10.20 11.08 16.61
N ILE A 105 9.81 10.79 15.37
CA ILE A 105 10.23 9.61 14.62
C ILE A 105 11.57 9.90 13.93
N THR A 106 12.54 9.02 14.16
CA THR A 106 13.82 9.07 13.45
C THR A 106 13.71 8.32 12.14
N LEU A 107 14.15 8.95 11.05
CA LEU A 107 14.22 8.35 9.72
C LEU A 107 15.68 8.04 9.38
N GLU A 108 15.94 6.85 8.84
CA GLU A 108 17.21 6.44 8.27
C GLU A 108 17.19 6.59 6.75
N THR A 109 18.19 7.27 6.21
CA THR A 109 18.40 7.40 4.77
C THR A 109 19.61 6.54 4.40
N PRO A 110 19.43 5.37 3.76
CA PRO A 110 20.55 4.56 3.33
C PRO A 110 21.29 5.20 2.16
N SER A 111 22.52 4.74 1.90
CA SER A 111 23.20 5.01 0.64
C SER A 111 22.44 4.36 -0.52
N ASP A 112 22.68 4.84 -1.75
CA ASP A 112 22.15 4.18 -2.94
C ASP A 112 22.69 2.75 -3.08
N GLY A 113 21.96 1.94 -3.84
CA GLY A 113 22.36 0.60 -4.25
C GLY A 113 22.16 0.37 -5.75
N ALA A 114 22.66 -0.76 -6.22
CA ALA A 114 22.50 -1.22 -7.58
C ALA A 114 21.18 -2.00 -7.74
N ASP A 115 20.45 -1.70 -8.80
CA ASP A 115 19.29 -2.48 -9.22
C ASP A 115 19.74 -3.68 -10.05
N LEU A 116 19.12 -4.85 -9.90
CA LEU A 116 19.31 -5.99 -10.79
C LEU A 116 17.99 -6.29 -11.51
N ILE A 117 18.03 -6.43 -12.83
CA ILE A 117 16.85 -6.57 -13.66
C ILE A 117 16.97 -7.85 -14.46
N ASN A 118 15.90 -8.65 -14.48
CA ASN A 118 15.81 -9.83 -15.32
C ASN A 118 14.56 -9.79 -16.20
N ALA A 119 14.76 -9.82 -17.51
CA ALA A 119 13.67 -9.96 -18.46
C ALA A 119 14.12 -10.70 -19.71
N ARG A 120 13.23 -11.54 -20.25
CA ARG A 120 13.42 -12.24 -21.54
C ARG A 120 14.76 -13.01 -21.60
N GLY A 121 15.13 -13.71 -20.53
CA GLY A 121 16.36 -14.50 -20.44
C GLY A 121 17.63 -13.69 -20.19
N ASN A 122 17.53 -12.36 -20.02
CA ASN A 122 18.69 -11.49 -19.86
C ASN A 122 18.71 -10.84 -18.47
N PHE A 123 19.91 -10.60 -17.96
CA PHE A 123 20.15 -9.86 -16.72
C PHE A 123 20.90 -8.56 -17.02
N SER A 124 20.60 -7.49 -16.28
CA SER A 124 21.32 -6.22 -16.37
C SER A 124 21.22 -5.40 -15.08
N PHE A 125 22.22 -4.57 -14.82
CA PHE A 125 22.19 -3.56 -13.75
C PHE A 125 21.61 -2.21 -14.19
N THR A 126 21.32 -2.03 -15.49
CA THR A 126 20.70 -0.81 -16.02
C THR A 126 19.61 -1.15 -17.04
N LYS A 127 18.56 -0.32 -17.08
CA LYS A 127 17.43 -0.49 -18.02
C LYS A 127 17.86 -0.30 -19.48
N ASP A 128 18.77 0.64 -19.75
CA ASP A 128 19.28 0.87 -21.11
C ASP A 128 20.13 -0.28 -21.63
N HIS A 129 20.97 -0.89 -20.79
CA HIS A 129 21.72 -2.07 -21.23
C HIS A 129 20.79 -3.29 -21.39
N LEU A 130 19.77 -3.43 -20.55
CA LEU A 130 18.75 -4.46 -20.76
C LEU A 130 18.01 -4.27 -22.09
N LYS A 131 17.73 -3.02 -22.49
CA LYS A 131 17.15 -2.69 -23.79
C LYS A 131 18.00 -3.27 -24.93
N GLU A 132 19.30 -3.03 -24.89
CA GLU A 132 20.25 -3.53 -25.91
C GLU A 132 20.25 -5.05 -26.02
N LEU A 133 20.14 -5.75 -24.88
CA LEU A 133 20.16 -7.21 -24.82
C LEU A 133 18.82 -7.86 -25.20
N ALA A 134 17.71 -7.33 -24.71
CA ALA A 134 16.40 -8.00 -24.71
C ALA A 134 15.36 -7.35 -25.64
N TYR A 135 15.62 -6.15 -26.16
CA TYR A 135 14.69 -5.38 -27.00
C TYR A 135 15.40 -4.78 -28.23
N PRO A 136 16.01 -5.62 -29.10
CA PRO A 136 16.85 -5.16 -30.21
C PRO A 136 16.09 -4.39 -31.30
N THR A 137 14.76 -4.45 -31.30
CA THR A 137 13.89 -3.72 -32.23
C THR A 137 13.52 -2.33 -31.73
N LEU A 138 13.85 -1.96 -30.48
CA LEU A 138 13.58 -0.63 -29.97
C LEU A 138 14.51 0.41 -30.60
N PRO A 139 13.97 1.59 -30.96
CA PRO A 139 14.79 2.66 -31.51
C PRO A 139 15.77 3.19 -30.46
N ALA A 140 16.86 3.79 -30.95
CA ALA A 140 17.71 4.60 -30.10
C ALA A 140 16.90 5.75 -29.47
N THR A 141 17.26 6.13 -28.24
CA THR A 141 16.63 7.26 -27.58
C THR A 141 16.94 8.54 -28.38
N PRO A 142 15.93 9.28 -28.86
CA PRO A 142 16.16 10.40 -29.78
C PRO A 142 16.73 11.65 -29.07
N VAL A 143 16.70 11.67 -27.73
CA VAL A 143 17.20 12.77 -26.90
C VAL A 143 18.55 12.40 -26.29
N PRO A 144 19.66 13.06 -26.68
CA PRO A 144 20.97 12.80 -26.11
C PRO A 144 21.00 12.96 -24.58
N GLY A 145 21.63 12.01 -23.89
CA GLY A 145 21.81 12.04 -22.42
C GLY A 145 20.58 11.68 -21.60
N LYS A 146 19.48 11.29 -22.24
CA LYS A 146 18.25 10.83 -21.57
C LYS A 146 18.16 9.31 -21.65
N ASP A 147 17.85 8.66 -20.53
CA ASP A 147 17.60 7.22 -20.53
C ASP A 147 16.29 6.90 -21.28
N HIS A 148 16.17 5.69 -21.80
CA HIS A 148 15.06 5.32 -22.67
C HIS A 148 13.71 5.30 -21.95
N GLU A 149 13.67 4.85 -20.69
CA GLU A 149 12.45 4.80 -19.90
C GLU A 149 11.90 6.21 -19.66
N THR A 150 12.74 7.13 -19.20
CA THR A 150 12.37 8.54 -18.98
C THR A 150 11.87 9.17 -20.28
N TRP A 151 12.52 8.91 -21.41
CA TRP A 151 12.03 9.40 -22.70
C TRP A 151 10.63 8.87 -23.06
N LEU A 152 10.37 7.59 -22.82
CA LEU A 152 9.06 6.98 -23.09
C LEU A 152 7.97 7.58 -22.19
N TYR A 153 8.24 7.70 -20.88
CA TYR A 153 7.26 8.32 -19.96
C TYR A 153 7.00 9.79 -20.28
N ASP A 154 8.01 10.56 -20.68
CA ASP A 154 7.78 11.96 -21.10
C ASP A 154 6.99 12.04 -22.42
N THR A 155 7.15 11.06 -23.31
CA THR A 155 6.33 10.97 -24.52
C THR A 155 4.86 10.69 -24.18
N LEU A 156 4.59 9.84 -23.18
CA LEU A 156 3.23 9.57 -22.67
C LEU A 156 2.64 10.77 -21.90
N ARG A 157 3.41 11.39 -21.01
CA ARG A 157 2.93 12.47 -20.13
C ARG A 157 2.77 13.80 -20.85
N SER A 158 3.70 14.12 -21.75
CA SER A 158 3.84 15.47 -22.33
C SER A 158 3.73 15.51 -23.85
N GLY A 159 3.53 14.35 -24.50
CA GLY A 159 3.28 14.28 -25.94
C GLY A 159 1.92 14.86 -26.35
N PRO A 160 1.72 15.19 -27.64
CA PRO A 160 0.50 15.82 -28.13
C PRO A 160 -0.76 14.96 -27.91
N GLU A 161 -0.61 13.63 -27.86
CA GLU A 161 -1.73 12.71 -27.68
C GLU A 161 -2.24 12.65 -26.23
N ARG A 162 -1.51 13.22 -25.26
CA ARG A 162 -1.93 13.30 -23.84
C ARG A 162 -3.33 13.88 -23.67
N ALA A 163 -3.67 14.91 -24.44
CA ALA A 163 -4.99 15.56 -24.38
C ALA A 163 -6.15 14.61 -24.78
N ASN A 164 -5.83 13.58 -25.57
CA ASN A 164 -6.79 12.57 -26.04
C ASN A 164 -6.76 11.29 -25.20
N ALA A 165 -5.98 11.22 -24.12
CA ALA A 165 -5.81 9.99 -23.34
C ALA A 165 -7.15 9.38 -22.87
N GLY A 166 -8.12 10.21 -22.50
CA GLY A 166 -9.46 9.77 -22.09
C GLY A 166 -10.34 9.20 -23.21
N HIS A 167 -9.91 9.26 -24.48
CA HIS A 167 -10.61 8.62 -25.60
C HIS A 167 -10.18 7.17 -25.84
N TYR A 168 -9.10 6.73 -25.18
CA TYR A 168 -8.62 5.35 -25.26
C TYR A 168 -9.38 4.49 -24.23
N PRO A 169 -9.58 3.20 -24.51
CA PRO A 169 -10.29 2.32 -23.59
C PRO A 169 -9.54 2.12 -22.26
N ASP A 170 -8.21 2.13 -22.27
CA ASP A 170 -7.36 1.95 -21.09
C ASP A 170 -5.94 2.52 -21.31
N PHE A 171 -5.14 2.58 -20.24
CA PHE A 171 -3.75 3.02 -20.28
C PHE A 171 -2.89 2.18 -21.23
N ARG A 172 -3.10 0.86 -21.28
CA ARG A 172 -2.39 -0.04 -22.20
C ARG A 172 -2.56 0.36 -23.66
N SER A 173 -3.79 0.62 -24.08
CA SER A 173 -4.13 0.99 -25.45
C SER A 173 -3.57 2.36 -25.80
N TYR A 174 -3.68 3.32 -24.86
CA TYR A 174 -3.05 4.62 -25.00
C TYR A 174 -1.54 4.51 -25.20
N SER A 175 -0.84 3.79 -24.30
CA SER A 175 0.61 3.63 -24.40
C SER A 175 1.03 2.98 -25.71
N ARG A 176 0.37 1.89 -26.14
CA ARG A 176 0.70 1.23 -27.41
C ARG A 176 0.48 2.12 -28.63
N ALA A 177 -0.52 3.00 -28.60
CA ALA A 177 -0.76 3.95 -29.67
C ALA A 177 0.31 5.07 -29.72
N VAL A 178 0.78 5.53 -28.55
CA VAL A 178 1.70 6.67 -28.45
C VAL A 178 3.16 6.27 -28.64
N ILE A 179 3.60 5.20 -27.96
CA ILE A 179 5.03 4.78 -27.95
C ILE A 179 5.29 3.49 -28.73
N GLY A 180 4.25 2.83 -29.23
CA GLY A 180 4.37 1.55 -29.94
C GLY A 180 4.35 0.33 -29.01
N SER A 181 4.10 -0.85 -29.59
CA SER A 181 3.93 -2.08 -28.83
C SER A 181 5.20 -2.55 -28.12
N GLU A 182 6.34 -2.54 -28.81
CA GLU A 182 7.59 -2.99 -28.18
C GLU A 182 8.02 -2.07 -27.04
N SER A 183 7.83 -0.75 -27.19
CA SER A 183 8.16 0.22 -26.13
C SER A 183 7.27 0.05 -24.90
N TYR A 184 6.00 -0.29 -25.12
CA TYR A 184 5.10 -0.66 -24.04
C TYR A 184 5.56 -1.93 -23.32
N GLU A 185 5.97 -2.98 -24.05
CA GLU A 185 6.48 -4.22 -23.44
C GLU A 185 7.77 -3.96 -22.65
N PHE A 186 8.65 -3.09 -23.15
CA PHE A 186 9.84 -2.66 -22.39
C PHE A 186 9.46 -1.94 -21.10
N LEU A 187 8.58 -0.92 -21.15
CA LEU A 187 8.13 -0.23 -19.93
C LEU A 187 7.48 -1.19 -18.93
N ARG A 188 6.63 -2.10 -19.42
CA ARG A 188 6.00 -3.12 -18.56
C ARG A 188 7.05 -3.96 -17.85
N ASP A 189 8.05 -4.45 -18.58
CA ASP A 189 9.03 -5.40 -18.06
C ASP A 189 10.11 -4.74 -17.17
N VAL A 190 10.47 -3.47 -17.43
CA VAL A 190 11.40 -2.70 -16.58
C VAL A 190 10.73 -2.00 -15.39
N SER A 191 9.39 -1.97 -15.37
CA SER A 191 8.64 -1.61 -14.17
C SER A 191 8.79 -2.69 -13.09
N ARG A 192 8.57 -2.31 -11.83
CA ARG A 192 8.47 -3.24 -10.69
C ARG A 192 7.02 -3.66 -10.43
N PHE A 193 6.07 -2.94 -11.00
CA PHE A 193 4.63 -3.09 -10.79
C PHE A 193 3.95 -3.39 -12.13
N ARG A 194 3.36 -4.57 -12.24
CA ARG A 194 2.72 -5.09 -13.46
C ARG A 194 1.31 -4.53 -13.61
N ALA A 195 0.61 -4.28 -12.50
CA ALA A 195 -0.76 -3.77 -12.52
C ALA A 195 -0.84 -2.38 -13.19
N ASP A 196 0.23 -1.57 -13.12
CA ASP A 196 0.34 -0.29 -13.83
C ASP A 196 0.13 -0.42 -15.35
N PHE A 197 0.39 -1.61 -15.92
CA PHE A 197 0.30 -1.89 -17.35
C PHE A 197 -0.77 -2.92 -17.71
N ASP A 198 -1.05 -3.85 -16.81
CA ASP A 198 -1.91 -5.01 -17.06
C ASP A 198 -3.30 -4.89 -16.40
N ALA A 199 -3.47 -4.03 -15.38
CA ALA A 199 -4.79 -3.76 -14.83
C ALA A 199 -5.61 -2.86 -15.78
N PRO A 200 -6.94 -3.02 -15.83
CA PRO A 200 -7.80 -2.21 -16.67
C PRO A 200 -7.98 -0.82 -16.04
N ILE A 201 -7.02 0.07 -16.23
CA ILE A 201 -6.99 1.43 -15.65
C ILE A 201 -7.22 2.52 -16.70
N ASP A 202 -7.86 3.61 -16.31
CA ASP A 202 -8.07 4.79 -17.15
C ASP A 202 -6.74 5.49 -17.46
N ALA A 203 -6.49 5.78 -18.74
CA ALA A 203 -5.24 6.38 -19.19
C ALA A 203 -5.05 7.80 -18.64
N ARG A 204 -6.11 8.61 -18.64
CA ARG A 204 -6.06 10.00 -18.17
C ARG A 204 -5.77 10.05 -16.66
N SER A 205 -6.51 9.26 -15.88
CA SER A 205 -6.33 9.10 -14.43
C SER A 205 -4.91 8.68 -14.06
N TYR A 206 -4.37 7.68 -14.75
CA TYR A 206 -3.02 7.19 -14.49
C TYR A 206 -1.95 8.21 -14.89
N LEU A 207 -2.14 8.94 -15.99
CA LEU A 207 -1.22 10.01 -16.37
C LEU A 207 -1.26 11.19 -15.39
N ASP A 208 -2.42 11.56 -14.84
CA ASP A 208 -2.52 12.57 -13.77
C ASP A 208 -1.76 12.12 -12.51
N TYR A 209 -1.79 10.82 -12.18
CA TYR A 209 -0.96 10.25 -11.13
C TYR A 209 0.53 10.32 -11.46
N LEU A 210 0.92 9.93 -12.69
CA LEU A 210 2.30 10.01 -13.16
C LEU A 210 2.82 11.45 -13.13
N ASP A 211 1.96 12.45 -13.37
CA ASP A 211 2.30 13.87 -13.22
C ASP A 211 2.82 14.19 -11.82
N GLU A 212 2.18 13.69 -10.76
CA GLU A 212 2.66 13.86 -9.38
C GLU A 212 3.77 12.87 -8.98
N GLU A 213 3.78 11.65 -9.51
CA GLU A 213 4.79 10.64 -9.18
C GLU A 213 6.15 10.97 -9.80
N TRP A 214 6.19 11.54 -11.00
CA TRP A 214 7.45 11.93 -11.63
C TRP A 214 8.16 13.06 -10.88
N ASP A 215 7.37 13.95 -10.27
CA ASP A 215 7.87 15.00 -9.37
C ASP A 215 8.26 14.42 -7.98
N THR A 216 7.86 13.18 -7.69
CA THR A 216 8.25 12.44 -6.50
C THR A 216 9.56 11.71 -6.72
N CYS A 217 10.64 12.48 -6.75
CA CYS A 217 11.98 11.95 -6.90
C CYS A 217 12.64 11.62 -5.56
N CYS A 218 13.84 11.04 -5.70
CA CYS A 218 14.92 11.21 -4.76
C CYS A 218 14.81 10.37 -3.48
N THR A 219 15.76 10.58 -2.59
CA THR A 219 16.29 9.57 -1.68
C THR A 219 15.23 8.96 -0.76
N PRO A 220 15.05 7.62 -0.73
CA PRO A 220 14.09 7.01 0.18
C PRO A 220 14.59 7.05 1.62
N SER A 221 13.68 7.32 2.56
CA SER A 221 13.95 7.28 4.00
C SER A 221 13.03 6.30 4.72
N TYR A 222 13.55 5.61 5.72
CA TYR A 222 12.89 4.50 6.41
C TYR A 222 12.79 4.82 7.92
N PRO A 223 11.60 4.79 8.52
CA PRO A 223 11.46 5.02 9.97
C PRO A 223 12.08 3.89 10.80
N ILE A 224 12.87 4.27 11.80
CA ILE A 224 13.26 3.36 12.88
C ILE A 224 11.99 2.96 13.62
N GLY A 225 11.76 1.66 13.76
CA GLY A 225 10.50 1.12 14.29
C GLY A 225 9.44 0.81 13.24
N GLY A 226 9.77 0.93 11.95
CA GLY A 226 8.87 0.66 10.81
C GLY A 226 7.81 1.75 10.58
N MET A 227 7.03 1.65 9.50
CA MET A 227 6.04 2.68 9.15
C MET A 227 4.92 2.79 10.19
N SER A 228 4.63 1.73 10.95
CA SER A 228 3.72 1.74 12.09
C SER A 228 4.21 2.66 13.23
N ALA A 229 5.44 3.18 13.22
CA ALA A 229 5.86 4.25 14.12
C ALA A 229 4.99 5.51 13.97
N PHE A 230 4.58 5.86 12.73
CA PHE A 230 3.64 6.96 12.49
C PHE A 230 2.28 6.68 13.12
N ILE A 231 1.80 5.44 13.01
CA ILE A 231 0.52 5.00 13.57
C ILE A 231 0.55 5.11 15.11
N ARG A 232 1.55 4.51 15.76
CA ARG A 232 1.71 4.59 17.22
C ARG A 232 1.84 6.02 17.73
N GLY A 233 2.61 6.86 17.03
CA GLY A 233 2.77 8.27 17.38
C GLY A 233 1.47 9.06 17.29
N MET A 234 0.72 8.91 16.20
CA MET A 234 -0.58 9.57 16.03
C MET A 234 -1.62 9.06 17.03
N GLU A 235 -1.67 7.74 17.28
CA GLU A 235 -2.55 7.16 18.28
C GLU A 235 -2.29 7.74 19.67
N ALA A 236 -1.04 7.74 20.12
CA ALA A 236 -0.67 8.26 21.42
C ALA A 236 -1.11 9.72 21.59
N LYS A 237 -0.88 10.57 20.57
CA LYS A 237 -1.30 11.98 20.60
C LYS A 237 -2.82 12.14 20.51
N ALA A 238 -3.52 11.34 19.70
CA ALA A 238 -4.97 11.39 19.60
C ALA A 238 -5.61 11.04 20.96
N ARG A 239 -5.17 9.95 21.60
CA ARG A 239 -5.63 9.55 22.93
C ARG A 239 -5.30 10.60 23.99
N ALA A 240 -4.10 11.18 23.95
CA ALA A 240 -3.71 12.25 24.87
C ALA A 240 -4.58 13.51 24.73
N SER A 241 -5.11 13.78 23.54
CA SER A 241 -6.10 14.84 23.30
C SER A 241 -7.53 14.46 23.70
N GLY A 242 -7.76 13.23 24.15
CA GLY A 242 -9.07 12.74 24.61
C GLY A 242 -9.90 12.01 23.56
N VAL A 243 -9.37 11.77 22.34
CA VAL A 243 -10.07 11.01 21.31
C VAL A 243 -10.39 9.60 21.81
N GLN A 244 -11.62 9.17 21.60
CA GLN A 244 -12.07 7.82 21.94
C GLN A 244 -11.75 6.89 20.77
N ILE A 245 -10.85 5.91 20.97
CA ILE A 245 -10.45 4.97 19.93
C ILE A 245 -10.82 3.55 20.37
N PHE A 246 -11.70 2.93 19.60
CA PHE A 246 -12.25 1.58 19.79
C PHE A 246 -11.65 0.64 18.74
N THR A 247 -10.78 -0.27 19.17
CA THR A 247 -10.21 -1.36 18.36
C THR A 247 -10.97 -2.66 18.61
N ALA A 248 -10.81 -3.64 17.72
CA ALA A 248 -11.58 -4.89 17.72
C ALA A 248 -13.11 -4.66 17.68
N GLU A 249 -13.53 -3.55 17.07
CA GLU A 249 -14.90 -3.09 17.06
C GLU A 249 -15.31 -2.65 15.64
N ALA A 250 -15.79 -3.61 14.87
CA ALA A 250 -16.28 -3.36 13.52
C ALA A 250 -17.59 -2.56 13.54
N VAL A 251 -17.66 -1.54 12.69
CA VAL A 251 -18.93 -0.88 12.31
C VAL A 251 -19.62 -1.75 11.26
N ASN A 252 -20.75 -2.36 11.62
CA ASN A 252 -21.49 -3.28 10.77
C ASN A 252 -22.52 -2.56 9.89
N SER A 253 -23.07 -1.44 10.35
CA SER A 253 -23.97 -0.61 9.54
C SER A 253 -23.90 0.87 9.89
N ILE A 254 -24.25 1.73 8.93
CA ILE A 254 -24.37 3.18 9.08
C ILE A 254 -25.68 3.62 8.44
N ASN A 255 -26.60 4.16 9.25
CA ASN A 255 -27.92 4.60 8.81
C ASN A 255 -28.13 6.08 9.15
N LYS A 256 -28.90 6.78 8.33
CA LYS A 256 -29.33 8.15 8.62
C LYS A 256 -30.48 8.11 9.63
N ALA A 257 -30.39 8.92 10.68
CA ALA A 257 -31.41 9.01 11.73
C ALA A 257 -31.80 10.48 11.97
N GLY A 258 -32.78 10.98 11.22
CA GLY A 258 -33.16 12.40 11.30
C GLY A 258 -32.02 13.30 10.84
N THR A 259 -31.51 14.16 11.73
CA THR A 259 -30.34 15.01 11.46
C THR A 259 -29.01 14.35 11.79
N SER A 260 -29.00 13.29 12.60
CA SER A 260 -27.80 12.54 13.01
C SER A 260 -27.67 11.23 12.21
N TYR A 261 -26.75 10.37 12.64
CA TYR A 261 -26.47 9.05 12.09
C TYR A 261 -26.44 8.04 13.21
N GLN A 262 -26.81 6.80 12.89
CA GLN A 262 -26.71 5.66 13.78
C GLN A 262 -25.71 4.67 13.20
N LEU A 263 -24.67 4.34 13.96
CA LEU A 263 -23.75 3.26 13.65
C LEU A 263 -24.03 2.09 14.60
N ASP A 264 -24.03 0.89 14.01
CA ASP A 264 -24.19 -0.37 14.73
C ASP A 264 -22.83 -1.05 14.84
N THR A 265 -22.37 -1.27 16.06
CA THR A 265 -21.16 -2.05 16.36
C THR A 265 -21.52 -3.19 17.31
N LYS A 266 -20.60 -4.13 17.51
CA LYS A 266 -20.83 -5.23 18.47
C LYS A 266 -20.99 -4.75 19.92
N LEU A 267 -20.37 -3.64 20.28
CA LEU A 267 -20.26 -3.19 21.68
C LEU A 267 -21.09 -1.94 21.96
N HIS A 268 -21.36 -1.11 20.96
CA HIS A 268 -22.00 0.18 21.12
C HIS A 268 -23.12 0.42 20.10
N ASN A 269 -24.19 1.05 20.57
CA ASN A 269 -25.12 1.76 19.71
C ASN A 269 -24.64 3.20 19.62
N VAL A 270 -24.06 3.59 18.48
CA VAL A 270 -23.40 4.89 18.34
C VAL A 270 -24.31 5.88 17.62
N SER A 271 -24.67 6.98 18.27
CA SER A 271 -25.26 8.14 17.59
C SER A 271 -24.16 9.12 17.23
N ALA A 272 -24.17 9.65 16.01
CA ALA A 272 -23.18 10.63 15.59
C ALA A 272 -23.77 11.80 14.80
N ASP A 273 -23.21 13.00 15.00
CA ASP A 273 -23.64 14.19 14.26
C ASP A 273 -23.03 14.22 12.85
N LYS A 274 -21.79 13.73 12.71
CA LYS A 274 -21.02 13.67 11.46
C LYS A 274 -20.31 12.34 11.30
N ILE A 275 -20.18 11.89 10.05
CA ILE A 275 -19.46 10.65 9.71
C ILE A 275 -18.28 10.93 8.79
N VAL A 276 -17.12 10.39 9.12
CA VAL A 276 -15.97 10.29 8.22
C VAL A 276 -15.67 8.82 7.97
N ILE A 277 -15.94 8.34 6.77
CA ILE A 277 -15.66 6.96 6.39
C ILE A 277 -14.27 6.89 5.76
N THR A 278 -13.40 6.07 6.33
CA THR A 278 -12.00 5.96 5.90
C THR A 278 -11.58 4.57 5.47
N VAL A 279 -12.57 3.67 5.32
CA VAL A 279 -12.37 2.36 4.74
C VAL A 279 -12.30 2.46 3.21
N PRO A 280 -11.43 1.70 2.54
CA PRO A 280 -11.39 1.63 1.08
C PRO A 280 -12.59 0.84 0.51
N PRO A 281 -12.81 0.83 -0.81
CA PRO A 281 -13.90 0.09 -1.45
C PRO A 281 -14.07 -1.36 -0.99
N TYR A 282 -12.97 -2.12 -0.84
CA TYR A 282 -13.05 -3.50 -0.33
C TYR A 282 -13.65 -3.55 1.08
N GLY A 283 -13.15 -2.71 2.00
CA GLY A 283 -13.67 -2.62 3.38
C GLY A 283 -15.12 -2.14 3.44
N MET A 284 -15.48 -1.16 2.60
CA MET A 284 -16.83 -0.61 2.51
C MET A 284 -17.87 -1.67 2.11
N ASN A 285 -17.50 -2.68 1.31
CA ASN A 285 -18.41 -3.76 0.91
C ASN A 285 -18.92 -4.62 2.08
N HIS A 286 -18.25 -4.55 3.24
CA HIS A 286 -18.63 -5.27 4.45
C HIS A 286 -19.50 -4.46 5.41
N ILE A 287 -19.75 -3.18 5.11
CA ILE A 287 -20.58 -2.28 5.92
C ILE A 287 -21.95 -2.12 5.25
N LYS A 288 -23.03 -2.27 6.03
CA LYS A 288 -24.42 -2.14 5.57
C LYS A 288 -24.99 -0.75 5.89
N GLY A 289 -26.26 -0.55 5.55
CA GLY A 289 -27.05 0.63 5.95
C GLY A 289 -27.21 1.67 4.86
N ASP A 290 -28.21 2.55 5.00
CA ASP A 290 -28.64 3.43 3.91
C ASP A 290 -27.56 4.40 3.44
N VAL A 291 -26.66 4.84 4.33
CA VAL A 291 -25.62 5.82 4.01
C VAL A 291 -24.62 5.17 3.04
N VAL A 292 -24.13 3.99 3.41
CA VAL A 292 -23.17 3.23 2.60
C VAL A 292 -23.79 2.79 1.28
N GLU A 293 -25.05 2.32 1.30
CA GLU A 293 -25.75 1.92 0.07
C GLU A 293 -25.94 3.08 -0.91
N ARG A 294 -26.26 4.28 -0.40
CA ARG A 294 -26.38 5.48 -1.25
C ARG A 294 -25.05 5.91 -1.85
N ILE A 295 -23.93 5.74 -1.14
CA ILE A 295 -22.59 6.00 -1.67
C ILE A 295 -22.22 4.97 -2.74
N ARG A 296 -22.42 3.68 -2.47
CA ARG A 296 -22.07 2.58 -3.40
C ARG A 296 -22.84 2.61 -4.71
N ARG A 297 -24.03 3.20 -4.73
CA ARG A 297 -24.85 3.36 -5.94
C ARG A 297 -24.35 4.44 -6.89
N GLN A 298 -23.50 5.36 -6.43
CA GLN A 298 -23.01 6.47 -7.23
C GLN A 298 -21.94 6.01 -8.21
N GLU A 299 -21.93 6.61 -9.40
CA GLU A 299 -20.97 6.25 -10.45
C GLU A 299 -19.54 6.53 -10.00
N GLN A 300 -19.27 7.65 -9.33
CA GLN A 300 -17.94 7.98 -8.78
C GLN A 300 -17.33 6.84 -7.95
N TYR A 301 -18.15 6.20 -7.10
CA TYR A 301 -17.68 5.08 -6.27
C TYR A 301 -17.36 3.83 -7.11
N LYS A 302 -18.21 3.51 -8.10
CA LYS A 302 -18.09 2.30 -8.94
C LYS A 302 -16.89 2.35 -9.88
N GLU A 303 -16.33 3.53 -10.12
CA GLU A 303 -15.17 3.71 -10.99
C GLU A 303 -13.85 3.41 -10.28
N ILE A 304 -13.84 3.33 -8.95
CA ILE A 304 -12.64 3.04 -8.15
C ILE A 304 -12.42 1.53 -8.09
N ILE A 305 -11.26 1.09 -8.57
CA ILE A 305 -10.83 -0.32 -8.49
C ILE A 305 -9.60 -0.46 -7.60
N GLY A 306 -9.56 -1.53 -6.81
CA GLY A 306 -8.41 -1.88 -5.98
C GLY A 306 -7.47 -2.84 -6.71
N ILE A 307 -6.16 -2.64 -6.53
CA ILE A 307 -5.13 -3.56 -7.00
C ILE A 307 -4.80 -4.56 -5.90
N LYS A 308 -4.99 -5.84 -6.21
CA LYS A 308 -4.65 -6.94 -5.30
C LYS A 308 -3.15 -7.19 -5.37
N VAL A 309 -2.53 -7.39 -4.21
CA VAL A 309 -1.08 -7.53 -4.08
C VAL A 309 -0.73 -8.63 -3.10
N VAL A 310 0.41 -9.28 -3.32
CA VAL A 310 1.07 -10.10 -2.31
C VAL A 310 2.43 -9.51 -1.95
N THR A 311 2.74 -9.55 -0.67
CA THR A 311 4.09 -9.32 -0.17
C THR A 311 4.51 -10.50 0.69
N ILE A 312 5.75 -10.94 0.54
CA ILE A 312 6.32 -12.01 1.37
C ILE A 312 7.63 -11.54 1.96
N ALA A 313 7.68 -11.50 3.29
CA ALA A 313 8.88 -11.16 4.05
C ALA A 313 9.53 -12.43 4.60
N GLN A 314 10.86 -12.50 4.53
CA GLN A 314 11.64 -13.61 5.07
C GLN A 314 12.76 -13.10 5.98
N TRP A 315 12.84 -13.67 7.17
CA TRP A 315 13.94 -13.45 8.11
C TRP A 315 14.96 -14.58 7.98
N TRP A 316 16.22 -14.24 8.06
CA TRP A 316 17.32 -15.12 7.72
C TRP A 316 18.29 -15.28 8.92
N PRO A 317 19.01 -16.41 9.01
CA PRO A 317 20.04 -16.59 10.03
C PRO A 317 21.19 -15.58 9.89
N GLU A 318 21.44 -15.10 8.67
CA GLU A 318 22.48 -14.13 8.33
C GLU A 318 22.10 -13.29 7.10
N ASN A 319 22.83 -12.19 6.89
CA ASN A 319 22.70 -11.34 5.70
C ASN A 319 23.45 -12.00 4.53
N TRP A 320 22.92 -13.11 4.01
CA TRP A 320 23.54 -13.89 2.92
C TRP A 320 23.78 -13.07 1.65
N TRP A 321 23.04 -11.97 1.45
CA TRP A 321 23.21 -11.03 0.34
C TRP A 321 24.33 -9.99 0.54
N SER A 322 24.97 -9.93 1.71
CA SER A 322 25.88 -8.82 2.08
C SER A 322 27.08 -8.66 1.15
N GLU A 323 27.50 -9.74 0.48
CA GLU A 323 28.61 -9.72 -0.48
C GLU A 323 28.18 -9.48 -1.93
N LEU A 324 26.88 -9.57 -2.24
CA LEU A 324 26.35 -9.40 -3.59
C LEU A 324 26.50 -7.97 -4.08
N LYS A 325 27.21 -7.81 -5.20
CA LYS A 325 27.57 -6.52 -5.77
C LYS A 325 27.43 -6.50 -7.29
N ASN A 326 27.21 -5.31 -7.81
CA ASN A 326 27.52 -4.93 -9.18
C ASN A 326 29.03 -4.69 -9.31
N PRO A 327 29.79 -5.56 -10.02
CA PRO A 327 31.24 -5.39 -10.16
C PRO A 327 31.63 -4.16 -11.00
N GLY A 328 30.69 -3.56 -11.75
CA GLY A 328 30.92 -2.38 -12.58
C GLY A 328 30.91 -1.05 -11.82
N LEU A 329 30.70 -1.06 -10.51
CA LEU A 329 30.64 0.15 -9.67
C LEU A 329 31.62 0.05 -8.48
N ASP A 330 32.39 1.11 -8.26
CA ASP A 330 33.31 1.22 -7.11
C ASP A 330 32.59 1.60 -5.80
N LYS A 331 31.43 2.24 -5.89
CA LYS A 331 30.59 2.70 -4.77
C LYS A 331 29.12 2.41 -5.05
N ASN A 332 28.30 2.34 -4.00
CA ASN A 332 26.86 2.07 -4.11
C ASN A 332 26.56 0.81 -4.93
N ASN A 333 27.45 -0.18 -4.84
CA ASN A 333 27.44 -1.37 -5.69
C ASN A 333 26.66 -2.53 -5.09
N GLN A 334 26.19 -2.42 -3.84
CA GLN A 334 25.36 -3.43 -3.20
C GLN A 334 24.02 -3.55 -3.89
N ILE A 335 23.58 -4.78 -4.14
CA ILE A 335 22.27 -5.04 -4.74
C ILE A 335 21.19 -4.83 -3.70
N TRP A 336 20.26 -3.91 -3.97
CA TRP A 336 19.18 -3.56 -3.02
C TRP A 336 17.77 -3.77 -3.56
N ARG A 337 17.63 -3.82 -4.88
CA ARG A 337 16.34 -4.00 -5.56
C ARG A 337 16.55 -4.93 -6.73
N VAL A 338 15.68 -5.91 -6.85
CA VAL A 338 15.72 -6.85 -7.95
C VAL A 338 14.33 -7.05 -8.50
N TRP A 339 14.14 -6.99 -9.81
CA TRP A 339 12.86 -7.41 -10.39
C TRP A 339 13.05 -8.32 -11.59
N THR A 340 12.10 -9.24 -11.78
CA THR A 340 12.13 -10.29 -12.78
C THR A 340 10.77 -10.43 -13.45
N THR A 341 10.76 -10.80 -14.73
CA THR A 341 9.54 -11.23 -15.45
C THR A 341 9.43 -12.75 -15.59
N GLU A 342 10.41 -13.51 -15.09
CA GLU A 342 10.52 -14.96 -15.31
C GLU A 342 9.95 -15.80 -14.16
N SER A 343 9.65 -15.18 -13.02
CA SER A 343 9.04 -15.85 -11.88
C SER A 343 8.12 -14.91 -11.12
N CYS A 344 7.22 -15.49 -10.33
CA CYS A 344 6.33 -14.73 -9.44
C CYS A 344 7.04 -14.12 -8.22
N ILE A 345 8.37 -14.16 -8.15
CA ILE A 345 9.08 -13.26 -7.23
C ILE A 345 8.75 -11.80 -7.57
N ASN A 346 8.68 -11.49 -8.86
CA ASN A 346 8.44 -10.19 -9.49
C ASN A 346 9.36 -9.05 -9.01
N PHE A 347 9.35 -8.70 -7.73
CA PHE A 347 10.18 -7.65 -7.13
C PHE A 347 10.66 -8.03 -5.71
N ILE A 348 11.97 -7.91 -5.49
CA ILE A 348 12.66 -8.08 -4.21
C ILE A 348 13.15 -6.71 -3.72
N GLU A 349 12.91 -6.43 -2.43
CA GLU A 349 13.57 -5.33 -1.73
C GLU A 349 14.50 -5.88 -0.65
N ILE A 350 15.81 -5.71 -0.87
CA ILE A 350 16.87 -5.99 0.08
C ILE A 350 17.17 -4.69 0.85
N PRO A 351 17.11 -4.69 2.19
CA PRO A 351 17.33 -3.47 2.95
C PRO A 351 18.78 -2.99 2.86
N LEU A 352 18.97 -1.67 2.76
CA LEU A 352 20.25 -1.00 2.99
C LEU A 352 20.25 -0.14 4.26
N ASN A 353 19.07 0.19 4.81
CA ASN A 353 18.97 0.96 6.04
C ASN A 353 19.29 0.05 7.24
N LYS A 354 20.15 0.55 8.14
CA LYS A 354 20.74 -0.23 9.24
C LYS A 354 19.68 -0.95 10.07
N TYR A 355 18.60 -0.26 10.42
CA TYR A 355 17.53 -0.83 11.24
C TYR A 355 16.91 -2.11 10.64
N ALA A 356 16.81 -2.22 9.31
CA ALA A 356 16.30 -3.43 8.66
C ALA A 356 17.41 -4.45 8.34
N VAL A 357 18.63 -3.99 8.03
CA VAL A 357 19.80 -4.88 7.83
C VAL A 357 20.13 -5.67 9.10
N ASP A 358 20.05 -5.04 10.27
CA ASP A 358 20.32 -5.70 11.56
C ASP A 358 19.26 -6.78 11.88
N GLN A 359 18.07 -6.69 11.28
CA GLN A 359 16.99 -7.68 11.43
C GLN A 359 17.16 -8.90 10.51
N LYS A 360 18.09 -8.85 9.54
CA LYS A 360 18.32 -9.92 8.56
C LYS A 360 17.03 -10.32 7.86
N VAL A 361 16.34 -9.33 7.29
CA VAL A 361 15.03 -9.52 6.66
C VAL A 361 15.01 -8.96 5.25
N THR A 362 14.38 -9.68 4.32
CA THR A 362 14.09 -9.20 2.96
C THR A 362 12.59 -9.17 2.74
N ARG A 363 12.13 -8.29 1.85
CA ARG A 363 10.87 -8.50 1.15
C ARG A 363 11.22 -9.31 -0.09
N SER A 364 11.11 -10.63 0.02
CA SER A 364 11.50 -11.57 -1.03
C SER A 364 10.51 -11.63 -2.18
N VAL A 365 9.26 -11.22 -1.96
CA VAL A 365 8.24 -11.12 -3.00
C VAL A 365 7.46 -9.83 -2.78
N TYR A 366 7.24 -9.10 -3.87
CA TYR A 366 6.30 -8.00 -3.97
C TYR A 366 5.68 -8.06 -5.37
N ASP A 367 4.43 -8.50 -5.44
CA ASP A 367 3.80 -8.80 -6.70
C ASP A 367 2.35 -8.30 -6.76
N ASP A 368 2.03 -7.66 -7.86
CA ASP A 368 0.73 -7.09 -8.22
C ASP A 368 0.19 -7.66 -9.54
N ASP A 369 0.89 -8.60 -10.19
CA ASP A 369 0.34 -9.38 -11.29
C ASP A 369 -0.73 -10.31 -10.74
N PRO A 370 -2.00 -10.21 -11.21
CA PRO A 370 -3.09 -11.04 -10.71
C PRO A 370 -2.79 -12.55 -10.76
N ARG A 371 -2.04 -13.01 -11.78
CA ARG A 371 -1.66 -14.41 -11.95
C ARG A 371 -0.71 -14.87 -10.85
N CYS A 372 0.26 -14.02 -10.51
CA CYS A 372 1.24 -14.34 -9.48
C CYS A 372 0.69 -14.15 -8.07
N VAL A 373 -0.17 -13.15 -7.85
CA VAL A 373 -0.92 -13.02 -6.60
C VAL A 373 -1.77 -14.27 -6.34
N GLU A 374 -2.48 -14.77 -7.35
CA GLU A 374 -3.24 -16.02 -7.25
C GLU A 374 -2.34 -17.23 -6.98
N PHE A 375 -1.20 -17.32 -7.69
CA PHE A 375 -0.20 -18.36 -7.46
C PHE A 375 0.28 -18.39 -6.00
N TRP A 376 0.65 -17.25 -5.43
CA TRP A 376 1.12 -17.18 -4.04
C TRP A 376 0.03 -17.46 -3.03
N GLU A 377 -1.19 -16.98 -3.26
CA GLU A 377 -2.32 -17.27 -2.40
C GLU A 377 -2.62 -18.78 -2.36
N ASN A 378 -2.63 -19.43 -3.53
CA ASN A 378 -2.84 -20.87 -3.64
C ASN A 378 -1.68 -21.66 -3.03
N THR A 379 -0.44 -21.24 -3.24
CA THR A 379 0.75 -21.87 -2.67
C THR A 379 0.76 -21.77 -1.14
N ALA A 380 0.39 -20.60 -0.59
CA ALA A 380 0.28 -20.38 0.85
C ALA A 380 -0.79 -21.26 1.51
N LYS A 381 -1.90 -21.54 0.79
CA LYS A 381 -2.94 -22.49 1.25
C LYS A 381 -2.45 -23.93 1.32
N VAL A 382 -1.47 -24.31 0.49
CA VAL A 382 -0.87 -25.66 0.52
C VAL A 382 0.02 -25.81 1.76
N SER A 383 1.07 -24.99 1.89
CA SER A 383 1.88 -24.89 3.10
C SER A 383 2.93 -23.77 2.98
N MET A 384 3.41 -23.27 4.12
CA MET A 384 4.56 -22.35 4.14
C MET A 384 5.85 -22.98 3.58
N ALA A 385 6.04 -24.30 3.72
CA ALA A 385 7.19 -24.98 3.14
C ALA A 385 7.21 -24.89 1.60
N LYS A 386 6.04 -24.93 0.96
CA LYS A 386 5.93 -24.76 -0.50
C LYS A 386 6.16 -23.33 -0.95
N VAL A 387 5.74 -22.34 -0.14
CA VAL A 387 6.10 -20.94 -0.37
C VAL A 387 7.62 -20.77 -0.31
N GLU A 388 8.26 -21.32 0.71
CA GLU A 388 9.73 -21.24 0.89
C GLU A 388 10.50 -21.94 -0.24
N GLU A 389 10.06 -23.10 -0.70
CA GLU A 389 10.66 -23.84 -1.83
C GLU A 389 10.60 -23.04 -3.13
N GLU A 390 9.45 -22.45 -3.45
CA GLU A 390 9.27 -21.65 -4.67
C GLU A 390 10.08 -20.34 -4.63
N ILE A 391 10.13 -19.68 -3.46
CA ILE A 391 10.99 -18.50 -3.29
C ILE A 391 12.47 -18.90 -3.44
N HIS A 392 12.92 -19.96 -2.77
CA HIS A 392 14.31 -20.41 -2.86
C HIS A 392 14.71 -20.72 -4.32
N ARG A 393 13.86 -21.43 -5.07
CA ARG A 393 14.07 -21.69 -6.50
C ARG A 393 14.25 -20.41 -7.32
N GLY A 394 13.42 -19.39 -7.07
CA GLY A 394 13.52 -18.11 -7.76
C GLY A 394 14.76 -17.30 -7.32
N LEU A 395 15.13 -17.32 -6.04
CA LEU A 395 16.33 -16.67 -5.53
C LEU A 395 17.61 -17.31 -6.11
N GLU A 396 17.68 -18.63 -6.20
CA GLU A 396 18.77 -19.36 -6.87
C GLU A 396 18.91 -18.92 -8.33
N HIS A 397 17.80 -18.84 -9.07
CA HIS A 397 17.83 -18.35 -10.45
C HIS A 397 18.35 -16.90 -10.54
N ILE A 398 17.86 -16.02 -9.66
CA ILE A 398 18.20 -14.60 -9.68
C ILE A 398 19.64 -14.35 -9.25
N PHE A 399 20.14 -14.99 -8.19
CA PHE A 399 21.42 -14.62 -7.56
C PHE A 399 22.58 -15.55 -7.93
N ASN A 400 22.31 -16.82 -8.23
CA ASN A 400 23.35 -17.81 -8.55
C ASN A 400 23.44 -18.12 -10.06
N ASN A 401 22.44 -17.72 -10.86
CA ASN A 401 22.40 -17.97 -12.31
C ASN A 401 22.33 -16.71 -13.19
N ASN A 402 22.52 -15.50 -12.63
CA ASN A 402 22.51 -14.25 -13.42
C ASN A 402 23.80 -14.01 -14.23
N GLY A 403 24.93 -14.56 -13.80
CA GLY A 403 26.23 -14.43 -14.48
C GLY A 403 26.90 -13.05 -14.47
N ILE A 404 26.30 -12.02 -13.86
CA ILE A 404 26.79 -10.63 -13.88
C ILE A 404 27.09 -10.04 -12.49
N ALA A 405 26.48 -10.57 -11.43
CA ALA A 405 26.74 -10.19 -10.05
C ALA A 405 27.96 -10.93 -9.49
N VAL A 406 28.61 -10.31 -8.50
CA VAL A 406 29.71 -10.93 -7.75
C VAL A 406 29.39 -10.99 -6.25
N PRO A 407 29.73 -12.08 -5.53
CA PRO A 407 30.21 -13.35 -6.10
C PRO A 407 29.15 -13.99 -7.01
N ASN A 408 29.60 -14.84 -7.94
CA ASN A 408 28.71 -15.52 -8.89
C ASN A 408 27.90 -16.66 -8.25
N HIS A 409 28.15 -16.94 -6.98
CA HIS A 409 27.42 -17.91 -6.18
C HIS A 409 27.40 -17.44 -4.72
N VAL A 410 26.23 -17.53 -4.09
CA VAL A 410 26.00 -17.32 -2.66
C VAL A 410 25.20 -18.49 -2.09
N ASP A 411 25.47 -18.85 -0.84
CA ASP A 411 24.65 -19.81 -0.11
C ASP A 411 23.41 -19.11 0.42
N ILE A 412 22.22 -19.55 -0.01
CA ILE A 412 20.93 -18.97 0.39
C ILE A 412 20.31 -19.90 1.45
N PRO A 413 20.44 -19.57 2.76
CA PRO A 413 20.02 -20.46 3.82
C PRO A 413 18.50 -20.56 3.89
N LYS A 414 17.99 -21.56 4.61
CA LYS A 414 16.57 -21.63 4.96
C LYS A 414 16.16 -20.42 5.83
N PRO A 415 15.02 -19.75 5.58
CA PRO A 415 14.55 -18.67 6.44
C PRO A 415 14.18 -19.16 7.85
N LEU A 416 14.37 -18.30 8.84
CA LEU A 416 13.91 -18.47 10.22
C LEU A 416 12.40 -18.28 10.33
N LYS A 417 11.84 -17.38 9.51
CA LYS A 417 10.41 -17.07 9.44
C LYS A 417 10.08 -16.59 8.05
N THR A 418 8.93 -17.03 7.53
CA THR A 418 8.31 -16.51 6.32
C THR A 418 6.94 -15.94 6.70
N HIS A 419 6.65 -14.72 6.29
CA HIS A 419 5.35 -14.08 6.49
C HIS A 419 4.75 -13.69 5.14
N VAL A 420 3.59 -14.28 4.81
CA VAL A 420 2.83 -13.98 3.59
C VAL A 420 1.70 -13.02 3.93
N GLN A 421 1.63 -11.92 3.22
CA GLN A 421 0.56 -10.94 3.35
C GLN A 421 -0.12 -10.73 2.00
N ILE A 422 -1.41 -11.07 1.93
CA ILE A 422 -2.29 -10.80 0.80
C ILE A 422 -3.07 -9.52 1.08
N TRP A 423 -2.94 -8.55 0.19
CA TRP A 423 -3.67 -7.29 0.21
C TRP A 423 -4.79 -7.36 -0.82
N PRO A 424 -6.08 -7.44 -0.41
CA PRO A 424 -7.19 -7.49 -1.36
C PRO A 424 -7.29 -6.21 -2.21
N ASP A 425 -6.87 -5.07 -1.66
CA ASP A 425 -6.83 -3.76 -2.29
C ASP A 425 -5.66 -2.90 -1.74
N ALA A 426 -4.44 -3.14 -2.20
CA ALA A 426 -3.24 -2.43 -1.72
C ALA A 426 -3.23 -0.94 -2.09
N TRP A 427 -3.71 -0.60 -3.29
CA TRP A 427 -3.87 0.77 -3.78
C TRP A 427 -4.98 0.81 -4.84
N HIS A 428 -5.35 2.02 -5.29
CA HIS A 428 -6.55 2.22 -6.08
C HIS A 428 -6.33 3.05 -7.34
N TRP A 429 -7.05 2.70 -8.39
CA TRP A 429 -7.07 3.42 -9.65
C TRP A 429 -8.50 3.68 -10.11
N LEU A 430 -8.66 4.55 -11.10
CA LEU A 430 -9.89 4.58 -11.88
C LEU A 430 -9.84 3.48 -12.94
N ARG A 431 -10.94 2.76 -13.07
CA ARG A 431 -11.11 1.70 -14.08
C ARG A 431 -11.03 2.26 -15.49
N ALA A 432 -10.66 1.40 -16.42
CA ALA A 432 -10.69 1.60 -17.86
C ALA A 432 -12.02 2.23 -18.31
N GLY A 433 -11.91 3.31 -19.09
CA GLY A 433 -13.05 4.07 -19.63
C GLY A 433 -13.77 4.98 -18.64
N SER A 434 -13.19 5.26 -17.46
CA SER A 434 -13.80 6.17 -16.48
C SER A 434 -14.09 7.55 -17.07
N THR A 435 -15.33 8.01 -16.88
CA THR A 435 -15.72 9.37 -17.28
C THR A 435 -15.24 10.42 -16.28
N PHE A 436 -14.87 10.03 -15.06
CA PHE A 436 -14.37 10.91 -14.01
C PHE A 436 -12.85 11.03 -14.05
N THR A 437 -12.35 12.19 -13.63
CA THR A 437 -10.95 12.46 -13.33
C THR A 437 -10.65 12.17 -11.86
N ASN A 438 -9.36 12.05 -11.52
CA ASN A 438 -8.96 11.92 -10.11
C ASN A 438 -9.42 13.12 -9.26
N LYS A 439 -9.45 14.32 -9.85
CA LYS A 439 -9.96 15.54 -9.21
C LYS A 439 -11.45 15.41 -8.88
N ASP A 440 -12.26 14.92 -9.82
CA ASP A 440 -13.70 14.75 -9.60
C ASP A 440 -13.97 13.82 -8.42
N ILE A 441 -13.18 12.74 -8.30
CA ILE A 441 -13.28 11.79 -7.18
C ILE A 441 -12.89 12.44 -5.86
N ALA A 442 -11.77 13.19 -5.84
CA ALA A 442 -11.32 13.88 -4.64
C ALA A 442 -12.26 15.00 -4.20
N GLU A 443 -12.99 15.64 -5.11
CA GLU A 443 -14.04 16.62 -4.81
C GLU A 443 -15.32 15.95 -4.32
N TRP A 444 -15.76 14.90 -5.00
CA TRP A 444 -16.91 14.08 -4.60
C TRP A 444 -16.75 13.50 -3.19
N ALA A 445 -15.55 13.01 -2.85
CA ALA A 445 -15.25 12.42 -1.55
C ALA A 445 -15.48 13.38 -0.35
N LEU A 446 -15.40 14.69 -0.55
CA LEU A 446 -15.65 15.68 0.51
C LEU A 446 -17.14 15.85 0.84
N ASN A 447 -18.03 15.45 -0.08
CA ASN A 447 -19.46 15.62 0.05
C ASN A 447 -20.23 14.59 -0.81
N PRO A 448 -20.02 13.28 -0.58
CA PRO A 448 -20.59 12.22 -1.41
C PRO A 448 -22.12 12.16 -1.32
N LEU A 449 -22.72 12.74 -0.27
CA LEU A 449 -24.16 12.85 -0.10
C LEU A 449 -24.51 14.34 0.08
N PRO A 450 -24.98 15.04 -0.97
CA PRO A 450 -25.28 16.46 -0.89
C PRO A 450 -26.28 16.81 0.20
N GLY A 451 -25.91 17.75 1.08
CA GLY A 451 -26.74 18.18 2.21
C GLY A 451 -26.56 17.36 3.50
N GLU A 452 -25.67 16.35 3.49
CA GLU A 452 -25.38 15.50 4.63
C GLU A 452 -23.93 15.68 5.12
N ASP A 453 -23.72 15.68 6.43
CA ASP A 453 -22.38 15.67 7.06
C ASP A 453 -21.71 14.27 6.99
N VAL A 454 -21.47 13.80 5.76
CA VAL A 454 -20.70 12.58 5.48
C VAL A 454 -19.51 12.94 4.59
N ALA A 455 -18.35 12.36 4.86
CA ALA A 455 -17.17 12.48 4.00
C ALA A 455 -16.42 11.15 3.88
N LEU A 456 -15.68 11.00 2.78
CA LEU A 456 -14.77 9.89 2.52
C LEU A 456 -13.32 10.39 2.61
N VAL A 457 -12.47 9.69 3.35
CA VAL A 457 -11.05 10.02 3.48
C VAL A 457 -10.19 8.78 3.29
N GLY A 458 -9.17 8.86 2.45
CA GLY A 458 -8.27 7.76 2.23
C GLY A 458 -7.59 7.85 0.88
N GLU A 459 -6.60 6.98 0.69
CA GLU A 459 -5.85 6.91 -0.57
C GLU A 459 -6.77 6.56 -1.76
N ALA A 460 -7.75 5.67 -1.56
CA ALA A 460 -8.76 5.32 -2.56
C ALA A 460 -9.59 6.51 -3.08
N TYR A 461 -9.67 7.59 -2.28
CA TYR A 461 -10.46 8.79 -2.57
C TYR A 461 -9.57 9.99 -2.93
N TYR A 462 -8.26 9.76 -3.09
CA TYR A 462 -7.26 10.73 -3.52
C TYR A 462 -6.25 10.06 -4.46
N ILE A 463 -6.72 9.71 -5.65
CA ILE A 463 -6.02 8.80 -6.58
C ILE A 463 -4.72 9.39 -7.14
N ASN A 464 -4.58 10.73 -7.18
CA ASN A 464 -3.37 11.42 -7.63
C ASN A 464 -2.07 10.97 -6.95
N ARG A 465 -2.15 10.38 -5.75
CA ARG A 465 -0.99 9.86 -5.00
C ARG A 465 -1.19 8.41 -4.57
N SER A 466 -2.01 7.66 -5.31
CA SER A 466 -2.27 6.24 -5.07
C SER A 466 -0.97 5.43 -4.94
N GLY A 467 -1.01 4.34 -4.17
CA GLY A 467 0.18 3.58 -3.79
C GLY A 467 1.00 4.15 -2.62
N TRP A 468 0.71 5.40 -2.20
CA TRP A 468 1.41 6.06 -1.09
C TRP A 468 0.47 6.42 0.06
N SER A 469 0.97 6.31 1.30
CA SER A 469 0.25 6.83 2.46
C SER A 469 0.06 8.36 2.42
N ASP A 470 0.91 9.07 1.66
CA ASP A 470 0.80 10.50 1.37
C ASP A 470 -0.60 10.89 0.83
N ALA A 471 -1.21 10.06 -0.03
CA ALA A 471 -2.57 10.27 -0.50
C ALA A 471 -3.59 10.32 0.64
N ALA A 472 -3.48 9.39 1.60
CA ALA A 472 -4.41 9.32 2.72
C ALA A 472 -4.27 10.54 3.65
N TYR A 473 -3.04 11.03 3.89
CA TYR A 473 -2.81 12.26 4.65
C TYR A 473 -3.36 13.50 3.91
N LYS A 474 -3.09 13.63 2.61
CA LYS A 474 -3.62 14.73 1.78
C LYS A 474 -5.15 14.72 1.70
N SER A 475 -5.76 13.54 1.58
CA SER A 475 -7.22 13.34 1.64
C SER A 475 -7.79 13.84 2.97
N SER A 476 -7.16 13.45 4.10
CA SER A 476 -7.53 13.93 5.43
C SER A 476 -7.40 15.45 5.56
N ILE A 477 -6.28 16.02 5.13
CA ILE A 477 -6.03 17.47 5.19
C ILE A 477 -7.04 18.25 4.37
N ARG A 478 -7.43 17.77 3.18
CA ARG A 478 -8.51 18.40 2.39
C ARG A 478 -9.81 18.45 3.17
N LEU A 479 -10.22 17.34 3.79
CA LEU A 479 -11.42 17.33 4.64
C LEU A 479 -11.31 18.33 5.80
N LEU A 480 -10.21 18.28 6.54
CA LEU A 480 -9.98 19.11 7.73
C LEU A 480 -9.95 20.60 7.39
N ASN A 481 -9.33 20.98 6.28
CA ASN A 481 -9.29 22.37 5.84
C ASN A 481 -10.65 22.84 5.32
N THR A 482 -11.34 22.05 4.51
CA THR A 482 -12.60 22.45 3.88
C THR A 482 -13.78 22.45 4.85
N LYS A 483 -13.90 21.43 5.71
CA LYS A 483 -15.08 21.24 6.58
C LYS A 483 -14.86 21.68 8.03
N TYR A 484 -13.60 21.77 8.47
CA TYR A 484 -13.24 22.12 9.86
C TYR A 484 -12.33 23.35 9.97
N GLN A 485 -11.97 24.00 8.85
CA GLN A 485 -11.24 25.27 8.81
C GLN A 485 -9.89 25.24 9.56
N MET A 486 -9.21 24.09 9.53
CA MET A 486 -7.99 23.88 10.33
C MET A 486 -6.71 24.49 9.73
N ASN A 487 -6.73 24.94 8.47
CA ASN A 487 -5.60 25.58 7.77
C ASN A 487 -4.27 24.78 7.85
N LEU A 488 -4.36 23.46 7.78
CA LEU A 488 -3.21 22.56 7.79
C LEU A 488 -2.41 22.67 6.47
N PRO A 489 -1.08 22.50 6.52
CA PRO A 489 -0.24 22.55 5.32
C PRO A 489 -0.60 21.43 4.35
N THR A 490 -0.76 21.75 3.07
CA THR A 490 -1.17 20.78 2.04
C THR A 490 -0.01 19.99 1.42
N GLY A 491 1.24 20.33 1.77
CA GLY A 491 2.44 19.69 1.22
C GLY A 491 2.70 19.97 -0.26
N VAL A 492 1.92 20.84 -0.91
CA VAL A 492 2.16 21.26 -2.30
C VAL A 492 3.30 22.28 -2.32
N ARG A 493 4.44 21.93 -2.93
CA ARG A 493 5.42 22.97 -3.32
C ARG A 493 4.78 23.82 -4.40
N VAL A 494 4.73 25.13 -4.21
CA VAL A 494 4.62 26.05 -5.35
C VAL A 494 5.80 25.71 -6.26
N PRO A 495 5.60 25.39 -7.55
CA PRO A 495 6.72 25.10 -8.43
C PRO A 495 7.67 26.29 -8.38
N LEU A 496 8.94 26.06 -8.06
CA LEU A 496 9.97 27.02 -8.39
C LEU A 496 10.00 27.08 -9.91
N LYS A 497 9.22 28.01 -10.48
CA LYS A 497 9.38 28.42 -11.86
C LYS A 497 10.79 28.97 -11.98
N ASN A 498 11.67 28.21 -12.63
CA ASN A 498 12.84 28.76 -13.31
C ASN A 498 12.65 28.49 -14.80
#